data_AF-A0A2H0MQ20-F1
#
_entry.id   AF-A0A2H0MQ20-F1
#
_cell.length_a   1.000
_cell.length_b   1.000
_cell.length_c   1.000
_cell.angle_alpha   90.00
_cell.angle_beta   90.00
_cell.angle_gamma   90.00
#
_symmetry.space_group_name_H-M   'P 1'
#
loop_
_entity.id
_entity.type
_entity.pdbx_description
1 polymer ?
#
loop_
_entity_poly.entity_id
_entity_poly.type
_entity_poly.pdbx_seq_one_letter_code
_entity_poly.pdbx_strand_id
1 'polypeptide(L)'
;YRPDPADMTSAGDLPFYNSGKETFWMTLIPVTCPDTLDEPRWLIKLKPVMEQHSRSALEMEYAKLTHREMEICWLVKDGFDEKEIATRLFVSPHTVNTHIKNIYRKFGVHSRTELIAALYKEQSS
;
A
#
# COMPACT_ATOMS: atom_id res chain seq x y z
N TYR A 1 5.70 -10.17 31.31
CA TYR A 1 5.08 -9.39 32.40
C TYR A 1 3.70 -8.96 31.90
N ARG A 2 2.63 -9.44 32.53
CA ARG A 2 1.25 -9.16 32.13
C ARG A 2 0.77 -8.03 33.06
N PRO A 3 0.47 -6.82 32.57
CA PRO A 3 0.04 -5.72 33.43
C PRO A 3 -1.31 -6.04 34.09
N ASP A 4 -1.47 -5.60 35.34
CA ASP A 4 -2.67 -5.78 36.15
C ASP A 4 -3.79 -4.84 35.65
N PRO A 5 -5.06 -5.28 35.56
CA PRO A 5 -6.16 -4.49 34.99
C PRO A 5 -6.44 -3.16 35.70
N ALA A 6 -5.98 -2.98 36.94
CA ALA A 6 -6.11 -1.72 37.67
C ALA A 6 -5.20 -0.61 37.15
N ASP A 7 -4.06 -0.95 36.54
CA ASP A 7 -3.10 0.01 35.93
C ASP A 7 -3.63 0.63 34.62
N MET A 8 -4.73 0.09 34.08
CA MET A 8 -5.28 0.47 32.76
C MET A 8 -6.33 1.59 32.85
N THR A 9 -6.40 2.30 33.98
CA THR A 9 -7.37 3.37 34.19
C THR A 9 -6.83 4.72 33.70
N SER A 10 -6.70 4.85 32.38
CA SER A 10 -6.83 6.16 31.73
C SER A 10 -7.27 5.95 30.28
N ALA A 11 -8.50 6.39 30.02
CA ALA A 11 -9.28 6.35 28.79
C ALA A 11 -8.49 6.23 27.47
N GLY A 12 -8.94 5.32 26.60
CA GLY A 12 -8.77 5.50 25.16
C GLY A 12 -8.80 4.23 24.34
N ASP A 13 -7.76 3.41 24.43
CA ASP A 13 -7.41 2.53 23.33
C ASP A 13 -6.96 1.16 23.81
N LEU A 14 -7.81 0.15 23.59
CA LEU A 14 -7.44 -1.25 23.73
C LEU A 14 -7.35 -1.87 22.34
N PRO A 15 -6.16 -2.33 21.88
CA PRO A 15 -6.11 -3.15 20.68
C PRO A 15 -6.60 -4.56 21.06
N PHE A 16 -7.46 -5.20 20.27
CA PHE A 16 -7.34 -6.63 19.90
C PHE A 16 -8.55 -7.13 19.10
N TYR A 17 -8.34 -7.47 17.82
CA TYR A 17 -8.83 -8.70 17.17
C TYR A 17 -8.12 -8.85 15.82
N ASN A 18 -7.38 -9.95 15.61
CA ASN A 18 -6.71 -10.27 14.34
C ASN A 18 -7.35 -11.54 13.76
N SER A 19 -8.30 -11.38 12.85
CA SER A 19 -8.76 -12.47 11.99
C SER A 19 -8.04 -12.37 10.65
N GLY A 20 -6.76 -12.75 10.64
CA GLY A 20 -5.94 -13.17 9.48
C GLY A 20 -5.87 -12.31 8.20
N LYS A 21 -6.66 -11.24 8.05
CA LYS A 21 -6.77 -10.44 6.82
C LYS A 21 -7.07 -8.96 7.09
N GLU A 22 -7.62 -8.59 8.25
CA GLU A 22 -8.08 -7.22 8.49
C GLU A 22 -7.89 -6.81 9.96
N THR A 23 -7.48 -5.57 10.18
CA THR A 23 -7.30 -4.95 11.51
C THR A 23 -8.22 -3.73 11.59
N PHE A 24 -8.80 -3.46 12.77
CA PHE A 24 -9.78 -2.38 12.97
C PHE A 24 -9.47 -1.61 14.26
N TRP A 25 -9.71 -0.30 14.26
CA TRP A 25 -9.77 0.49 15.49
C TRP A 25 -11.21 0.50 16.00
N MET A 26 -11.37 0.19 17.29
CA MET A 26 -12.66 0.23 17.96
C MET A 26 -12.66 1.36 18.98
N THR A 27 -13.55 2.33 18.80
CA THR A 27 -13.78 3.39 19.80
C THR A 27 -15.15 3.21 20.43
N LEU A 28 -15.21 3.14 21.76
CA LEU A 28 -16.47 3.10 22.51
C LEU A 28 -16.87 4.53 22.88
N ILE A 29 -18.06 4.95 22.43
CA ILE A 29 -18.61 6.29 22.72
C ILE A 29 -19.81 6.11 23.66
N PRO A 30 -19.80 6.73 24.86
CA PRO A 30 -20.95 6.69 25.75
C PRO A 30 -22.08 7.51 25.15
N VAL A 31 -23.26 6.91 24.98
CA VAL A 31 -24.47 7.64 24.55
C VAL A 31 -25.36 7.82 25.76
N THR A 32 -25.44 9.04 26.27
CA THR A 32 -26.39 9.39 27.32
C THR A 32 -27.74 9.70 26.70
N CYS A 33 -28.70 8.79 26.83
CA CYS A 33 -30.11 9.10 26.58
C CYS A 33 -30.72 9.60 27.90
N PRO A 34 -31.30 10.81 27.96
CA PRO A 34 -31.77 11.38 29.23
C PRO A 34 -33.02 10.72 29.81
N ASP A 35 -33.64 9.76 29.11
CA ASP A 35 -34.96 9.22 29.49
C ASP A 35 -35.00 7.69 29.39
N THR A 36 -34.22 6.99 30.22
CA THR A 36 -34.53 5.64 30.70
C THR A 36 -33.55 5.22 31.81
N LEU A 37 -34.07 4.62 32.89
CA LEU A 37 -33.27 4.07 33.98
C LEU A 37 -32.29 2.99 33.47
N ASP A 38 -31.02 3.22 33.79
CA ASP A 38 -30.03 2.24 34.26
C ASP A 38 -29.40 1.19 33.32
N GLU A 39 -29.28 1.45 32.02
CA GLU A 39 -28.29 0.69 31.21
C GLU A 39 -27.43 1.60 30.32
N PRO A 40 -26.10 1.65 30.51
CA PRO A 40 -25.22 2.43 29.64
C PRO A 40 -25.15 1.79 28.26
N ARG A 41 -25.69 2.48 27.25
CA ARG A 41 -25.55 2.08 25.84
C ARG A 41 -24.26 2.63 25.27
N TRP A 42 -23.38 1.73 24.86
CA TRP A 42 -22.13 2.07 24.18
C TRP A 42 -22.31 1.94 22.67
N LEU A 43 -22.02 3.02 21.93
CA LEU A 43 -21.85 2.91 20.49
C LEU A 43 -20.45 2.39 20.19
N ILE A 44 -20.39 1.26 19.51
CA ILE A 44 -19.14 0.71 18.95
C ILE A 44 -18.93 1.36 17.59
N LYS A 45 -17.99 2.31 17.51
CA LYS A 45 -17.56 2.85 16.22
C LYS A 45 -16.34 2.07 15.76
N LEU A 46 -16.56 1.16 14.82
CA LEU A 46 -15.47 0.51 14.09
C LEU A 46 -14.99 1.46 12.99
N LYS A 47 -13.70 1.78 13.01
CA LYS A 47 -13.03 2.38 11.85
C LYS A 47 -12.13 1.29 11.24
N PRO A 48 -12.26 0.98 9.94
CA PRO A 48 -11.28 0.11 9.29
C PRO A 48 -9.87 0.69 9.47
N VAL A 49 -8.87 -0.14 9.79
CA VAL A 49 -7.45 0.26 9.76
C VAL A 49 -6.98 0.34 8.29
N MET A 50 -7.70 1.10 7.49
CA MET A 50 -7.21 1.55 6.20
C MET A 50 -7.36 3.05 6.22
N GLU A 51 -6.38 3.69 6.87
CA GLU A 51 -6.01 5.06 6.52
C GLU A 51 -5.60 5.04 5.06
N GLN A 52 -6.60 5.26 4.19
CA GLN A 52 -6.58 5.87 2.86
C GLN A 52 -5.34 5.77 1.96
N HIS A 53 -4.54 4.71 2.03
CA HIS A 53 -3.83 4.26 0.84
C HIS A 53 -4.85 3.57 -0.04
N SER A 54 -5.66 4.39 -0.70
CA SER A 54 -6.23 4.05 -2.00
C SER A 54 -5.05 3.48 -2.76
N ARG A 55 -4.91 2.14 -2.86
CA ARG A 55 -3.80 1.55 -3.60
C ARG A 55 -3.74 2.28 -4.91
N SER A 56 -2.69 3.05 -5.12
CA SER A 56 -2.67 3.97 -6.24
C SER A 56 -2.84 3.12 -7.50
N ALA A 57 -3.47 3.63 -8.55
CA ALA A 57 -3.56 2.88 -9.79
C ALA A 57 -2.17 2.39 -10.23
N LEU A 58 -1.12 3.16 -9.89
CA LEU A 58 0.28 2.80 -10.08
C LEU A 58 0.74 1.61 -9.22
N GLU A 59 0.41 1.54 -7.93
CA GLU A 59 0.71 0.37 -7.08
C GLU A 59 0.04 -0.90 -7.62
N MET A 60 -1.17 -0.78 -8.18
CA MET A 60 -1.81 -1.88 -8.87
C MET A 60 -1.08 -2.26 -10.17
N GLU A 61 -0.53 -1.29 -10.89
CA GLU A 61 0.29 -1.55 -12.09
C GLU A 61 1.64 -2.21 -11.74
N TYR A 62 2.31 -1.76 -10.68
CA TYR A 62 3.51 -2.41 -10.16
C TYR A 62 3.24 -3.83 -9.67
N ALA A 63 2.09 -4.08 -9.03
CA ALA A 63 1.69 -5.41 -8.60
C ALA A 63 1.45 -6.39 -9.78
N LYS A 64 1.21 -5.88 -11.00
CA LYS A 64 1.08 -6.69 -12.23
C LYS A 64 2.42 -6.97 -12.91
N LEU A 65 3.51 -6.33 -12.49
CA LEU A 65 4.84 -6.60 -13.03
C LEU A 65 5.37 -7.92 -12.47
N THR A 66 5.98 -8.70 -13.35
CA THR A 66 6.84 -9.81 -12.92
C THR A 66 8.10 -9.26 -12.26
N HIS A 67 8.78 -10.09 -11.47
CA HIS A 67 10.04 -9.70 -10.82
C HIS A 67 11.04 -9.10 -11.81
N ARG A 68 11.18 -9.72 -13.00
CA ARG A 68 12.12 -9.26 -14.01
C ARG A 68 11.74 -7.92 -14.64
N GLU A 69 10.45 -7.69 -14.86
CA GLU A 69 9.97 -6.40 -15.36
C GLU A 69 10.14 -5.30 -14.31
N MET A 70 9.96 -5.63 -13.03
CA MET A 70 10.19 -4.72 -11.92
C MET A 70 11.66 -4.28 -11.85
N GLU A 71 12.61 -5.22 -11.93
CA GLU A 71 14.05 -4.91 -11.99
C GLU A 71 14.38 -3.95 -13.15
N ILE A 72 13.82 -4.19 -14.33
CA ILE A 72 14.02 -3.35 -15.50
C ILE A 72 13.41 -1.96 -15.28
N CYS A 73 12.21 -1.85 -14.70
CA CYS A 73 11.61 -0.57 -14.36
C CYS A 73 12.49 0.27 -13.44
N TRP A 74 13.09 -0.34 -12.41
CA TRP A 74 14.01 0.37 -11.50
C TRP A 74 15.23 0.90 -12.24
N LEU A 75 15.85 0.07 -13.08
CA LEU A 75 17.01 0.52 -13.86
C LEU A 75 16.66 1.62 -14.88
N VAL A 76 15.47 1.57 -15.47
CA VAL A 76 14.97 2.66 -16.34
C VAL A 76 14.74 3.94 -15.54
N LYS A 77 14.21 3.84 -14.31
CA LYS A 77 14.03 4.97 -13.39
C LYS A 77 15.36 5.61 -12.98
N ASP A 78 16.41 4.81 -12.79
CA ASP A 78 17.78 5.27 -12.58
C ASP A 78 18.44 5.88 -13.83
N GLY A 79 17.77 5.82 -14.98
CA GLY A 79 18.22 6.45 -16.22
C GLY A 79 19.11 5.58 -17.11
N PHE A 80 19.33 4.30 -16.78
CA PHE A 80 20.14 3.39 -17.59
C PHE A 80 19.50 3.11 -18.97
N ASP A 81 20.35 2.98 -19.99
CA ASP A 81 19.94 2.60 -21.34
C ASP A 81 19.74 1.07 -21.48
N GLU A 82 19.03 0.62 -22.52
CA GLU A 82 18.75 -0.80 -22.77
C GLU A 82 20.00 -1.68 -22.80
N LYS A 83 21.11 -1.17 -23.36
CA LYS A 83 22.40 -1.90 -23.41
C LYS A 83 23.00 -2.07 -22.01
N GLU A 84 22.94 -1.02 -21.21
CA GLU A 84 23.44 -0.99 -19.85
C GLU A 84 22.63 -1.90 -18.91
N ILE A 85 21.32 -1.91 -19.10
CA ILE A 85 20.40 -2.82 -18.40
C ILE A 85 20.72 -4.25 -18.79
N ALA A 86 20.92 -4.53 -20.09
CA ALA A 86 21.26 -5.86 -20.59
C ALA A 86 22.55 -6.39 -19.94
N THR A 87 23.58 -5.55 -19.84
CA THR A 87 24.84 -5.90 -19.17
C THR A 87 24.64 -6.20 -17.68
N ARG A 88 23.91 -5.34 -16.94
CA ARG A 88 23.67 -5.52 -15.50
C ARG A 88 22.85 -6.76 -15.18
N LEU A 89 21.90 -7.07 -16.06
CA LEU A 89 20.98 -8.18 -15.90
C LEU A 89 21.49 -9.48 -16.54
N PHE A 90 22.68 -9.47 -17.18
CA PHE A 90 23.27 -10.61 -17.89
C PHE A 90 22.34 -11.23 -18.94
N VAL A 91 21.65 -10.38 -19.72
CA VAL A 91 20.73 -10.79 -20.78
C VAL A 91 21.03 -10.06 -22.09
N SER A 92 20.42 -10.50 -23.20
CA SER A 92 20.57 -9.79 -24.47
C SER A 92 19.80 -8.46 -24.48
N PRO A 93 20.27 -7.42 -25.20
CA PRO A 93 19.51 -6.18 -25.40
C PRO A 93 18.12 -6.43 -26.02
N HIS A 94 18.00 -7.45 -26.87
CA HIS A 94 16.72 -7.85 -27.45
C HIS A 94 15.72 -8.35 -26.40
N THR A 95 16.20 -9.11 -25.42
CA THR A 95 15.40 -9.58 -24.29
C THR A 95 14.91 -8.40 -23.45
N VAL A 96 15.79 -7.43 -23.15
CA VAL A 96 15.42 -6.19 -22.43
C VAL A 96 14.36 -5.42 -23.21
N ASN A 97 14.53 -5.22 -24.51
CA ASN A 97 13.55 -4.52 -25.35
C ASN A 97 12.16 -5.21 -25.32
N THR A 98 12.14 -6.54 -25.31
CA THR A 98 10.90 -7.31 -25.18
C THR A 98 10.22 -7.08 -23.83
N HIS A 99 10.98 -7.08 -22.73
CA HIS A 99 10.44 -6.75 -21.41
C HIS A 99 9.93 -5.31 -21.33
N ILE A 100 10.65 -4.34 -21.89
CA ILE A 100 10.23 -2.92 -21.94
C ILE A 100 8.90 -2.77 -22.67
N LYS A 101 8.72 -3.46 -23.81
CA LYS A 101 7.43 -3.46 -24.53
C LYS A 101 6.28 -4.04 -23.69
N ASN A 102 6.54 -5.09 -22.93
CA ASN A 102 5.54 -5.65 -22.03
C ASN A 102 5.21 -4.68 -20.87
N ILE A 103 6.22 -4.00 -20.32
CA ILE A 103 6.06 -2.96 -19.30
C ILE A 103 5.19 -1.82 -19.84
N TYR A 104 5.47 -1.32 -21.05
CA TYR A 104 4.68 -0.28 -21.71
C TYR A 104 3.22 -0.67 -21.84
N ARG A 105 2.94 -1.91 -22.27
CA ARG A 105 1.57 -2.43 -22.38
C ARG A 105 0.87 -2.52 -21.02
N LYS A 106 1.60 -2.87 -19.95
CA LYS A 106 1.03 -2.95 -18.60
C LYS A 106 0.73 -1.55 -18.06
N PHE A 107 1.70 -0.64 -18.10
CA PHE A 107 1.55 0.74 -17.62
C PHE A 107 0.67 1.63 -18.51
N GLY A 108 0.30 1.18 -19.72
CA GLY A 108 -0.52 1.96 -20.66
C GLY A 108 0.23 3.16 -21.27
N VAL A 109 1.55 3.09 -21.35
CA VAL A 109 2.44 4.16 -21.86
C VAL A 109 3.04 3.77 -23.20
N HIS A 110 3.45 4.75 -24.00
CA HIS A 110 3.94 4.52 -25.37
C HIS A 110 5.42 4.89 -25.54
N SER A 111 6.01 5.58 -24.57
CA SER A 111 7.39 6.03 -24.61
C SER A 111 8.13 5.86 -23.27
N ARG A 112 9.46 5.81 -23.36
CA ARG A 112 10.34 5.77 -22.18
C ARG A 112 10.11 6.99 -21.28
N THR A 113 9.91 8.17 -21.85
CA THR A 113 9.66 9.40 -21.10
C THR A 113 8.33 9.35 -20.35
N GLU A 114 7.26 8.83 -20.97
CA GLU A 114 5.98 8.62 -20.29
C GLU A 114 6.08 7.60 -19.16
N LEU A 115 6.82 6.50 -19.38
CA LEU A 115 7.11 5.53 -18.33
C LEU A 115 7.82 6.22 -17.15
N ILE A 116 8.91 6.93 -17.41
CA ILE A 116 9.67 7.65 -16.39
C ILE A 116 8.79 8.67 -15.64
N ALA A 117 7.95 9.44 -16.35
CA ALA A 117 7.02 10.38 -15.74
C ALA A 117 6.00 9.69 -14.83
N ALA A 118 5.48 8.53 -15.25
CA ALA A 118 4.60 7.71 -14.42
C ALA A 118 5.30 7.22 -13.15
N LEU A 119 6.56 6.77 -13.25
CA LEU A 119 7.36 6.27 -12.12
C LEU A 119 7.77 7.36 -11.11
N TYR A 120 7.91 8.62 -11.53
CA TYR A 120 8.23 9.75 -10.65
C TYR A 120 7.03 10.31 -9.91
N LYS A 121 5.80 10.11 -10.42
CA LYS A 121 4.57 10.59 -9.77
C LYS A 121 4.37 10.04 -8.35
N GLU A 122 5.03 8.94 -8.03
CA GLU A 122 5.01 8.28 -6.71
C GLU A 122 5.84 9.01 -5.63
N GLN A 123 6.81 9.85 -6.02
CA GLN A 123 7.73 10.51 -5.06
C GLN A 123 7.14 11.74 -4.38
N SER A 124 5.99 12.22 -4.83
CA SER A 124 5.45 13.53 -4.47
C SER A 124 4.11 13.47 -3.73
N SER A 125 3.72 12.30 -3.24
CA SER A 125 2.46 12.09 -2.52
C SER A 125 2.67 11.46 -1.15
#